data_AF-A0A8T0BNA1-F1
#
_entry.id   AF-A0A8T0BNA1-F1
#
_cell.length_a   1.000
_cell.length_b   1.000
_cell.length_c   1.000
_cell.angle_alpha   90.00
_cell.angle_beta   90.00
_cell.angle_gamma   90.00
#
_symmetry.space_group_name_H-M   'P 1'
#
loop_
_entity.id
_entity.type
_entity.pdbx_description
1 polymer ?
#
loop_
_entity_poly.entity_id
_entity_poly.type
_entity_poly.pdbx_seq_one_letter_code
_entity_poly.pdbx_strand_id
1 'polypeptide(L)'
;MGLYEVYSHPVLTRYKASVCSRASVFVLVVYLLTYISPLLITYRSQGFWLKQSSYEEQPQVRFQYEMLMIGVTDVSGDYVAWSTFSNFNNLLGDKLRIPTVSVRESDRNGDGKPDRLSLQLSVPLSSKEQIYSIQLLLTFSYQLSRMSVVVMQTMVLLQSLSPVPVSQLFISGDLKLQQKEPLSHRGVHTDYNVSVIDSESPFASTYDLTTIIRNYQERNLTTYLSCPVPVWTVGRAASAPFQINAEIRYQWRQ
;
A
#
# COMPACT_ATOMS: atom_id res chain seq x y z
N MET A 1 -74.38 -50.88 37.98
CA MET A 1 -75.25 -50.00 38.80
C MET A 1 -74.33 -49.02 39.54
N GLY A 2 -74.55 -47.71 39.47
CA GLY A 2 -73.55 -46.65 39.79
C GLY A 2 -73.87 -45.76 41.01
N LEU A 3 -72.96 -44.82 41.36
CA LEU A 3 -73.11 -43.87 42.49
C LEU A 3 -72.36 -42.51 42.36
N TYR A 4 -72.92 -41.47 43.04
CA TYR A 4 -72.62 -40.02 42.94
C TYR A 4 -72.02 -39.39 44.22
N GLU A 5 -71.05 -38.48 44.03
CA GLU A 5 -70.17 -37.90 45.08
C GLU A 5 -70.50 -36.42 45.38
N VAL A 6 -70.41 -36.02 46.68
CA VAL A 6 -71.13 -34.89 47.30
C VAL A 6 -70.28 -33.62 47.56
N TYR A 7 -68.94 -33.68 47.60
CA TYR A 7 -68.15 -32.47 47.96
C TYR A 7 -66.65 -32.54 47.62
N SER A 8 -65.98 -31.40 47.33
CA SER A 8 -64.51 -31.31 47.14
C SER A 8 -63.85 -29.94 47.42
N HIS A 9 -62.53 -29.92 47.67
CA HIS A 9 -61.67 -28.72 47.81
C HIS A 9 -60.16 -29.01 47.50
N PRO A 10 -59.33 -28.04 47.01
CA PRO A 10 -57.98 -28.34 46.49
C PRO A 10 -56.82 -28.07 47.47
N VAL A 11 -55.75 -28.87 47.29
CA VAL A 11 -54.54 -28.95 48.12
C VAL A 11 -53.31 -28.42 47.36
N LEU A 12 -52.40 -27.76 48.08
CA LEU A 12 -51.13 -27.24 47.57
C LEU A 12 -50.07 -28.34 47.48
N THR A 13 -49.62 -28.65 46.26
CA THR A 13 -48.68 -29.73 45.96
C THR A 13 -47.26 -29.21 45.74
N ARG A 14 -46.28 -29.81 46.43
CA ARG A 14 -44.85 -29.60 46.17
C ARG A 14 -44.32 -30.74 45.31
N TYR A 15 -43.78 -30.40 44.15
CA TYR A 15 -43.22 -31.37 43.21
C TYR A 15 -41.73 -31.57 43.47
N LYS A 16 -41.33 -32.83 43.68
CA LYS A 16 -39.93 -33.23 43.81
C LYS A 16 -39.59 -34.14 42.63
N ALA A 17 -38.47 -33.88 41.96
CA ALA A 17 -38.01 -34.66 40.83
C ALA A 17 -36.84 -35.57 41.23
N SER A 18 -36.77 -36.77 40.66
CA SER A 18 -35.63 -37.68 40.84
C SER A 18 -34.51 -37.33 39.85
N VAL A 19 -33.29 -37.78 40.14
CA VAL A 19 -32.07 -37.39 39.41
C VAL A 19 -32.13 -37.81 37.93
N CYS A 20 -32.77 -38.93 37.61
CA CYS A 20 -32.95 -39.44 36.25
C CYS A 20 -34.41 -39.26 35.77
N SER A 21 -34.92 -38.03 35.90
CA SER A 21 -36.27 -37.66 35.43
C SER A 21 -36.18 -36.65 34.30
N ARG A 22 -37.25 -36.54 33.49
CA ARG A 22 -37.32 -35.56 32.39
C ARG A 22 -37.12 -34.12 32.87
N ALA A 23 -37.53 -33.80 34.10
CA ALA A 23 -37.35 -32.48 34.71
C ALA A 23 -35.87 -32.16 35.00
N SER A 24 -35.11 -33.12 35.52
CA SER A 24 -33.67 -32.97 35.77
C SER A 24 -32.87 -32.84 34.46
N VAL A 25 -33.28 -33.57 33.42
CA VAL A 25 -32.72 -33.42 32.07
C VAL A 25 -32.97 -32.02 31.51
N PHE A 26 -34.17 -31.47 31.68
CA PHE A 26 -34.48 -30.11 31.25
C PHE A 26 -33.61 -29.07 31.96
N VAL A 27 -33.44 -29.18 33.28
CA VAL A 27 -32.59 -28.26 34.05
C VAL A 27 -31.12 -28.36 33.58
N LEU A 28 -30.61 -29.56 33.33
CA LEU A 28 -29.27 -29.76 32.78
C LEU A 28 -29.12 -29.09 31.40
N VAL A 29 -30.11 -29.25 30.52
CA VAL A 29 -30.11 -28.60 29.20
C VAL A 29 -30.09 -27.07 29.32
N VAL A 30 -30.88 -26.51 30.24
CA VAL A 30 -30.88 -25.06 30.51
C VAL A 30 -29.50 -24.61 31.01
N TYR A 31 -28.86 -25.35 31.91
CA TYR A 31 -27.51 -25.00 32.37
C TYR A 31 -26.46 -25.06 31.25
N LEU A 32 -26.51 -26.09 30.42
CA LEU A 32 -25.63 -26.20 29.26
C LEU A 32 -25.81 -25.01 28.33
N LEU A 33 -27.04 -24.65 27.96
CA LEU A 33 -27.31 -23.46 27.15
C LEU A 33 -26.85 -22.16 27.84
N THR A 34 -27.02 -22.07 29.16
CA THR A 34 -26.66 -20.88 29.92
C THR A 34 -25.16 -20.62 29.94
N TYR A 35 -24.31 -21.66 29.97
CA TYR A 35 -22.86 -21.49 30.02
C TYR A 35 -22.16 -21.68 28.68
N ILE A 36 -22.64 -22.62 27.86
CA ILE A 36 -21.99 -22.97 26.60
C ILE A 36 -22.34 -21.94 25.51
N SER A 37 -23.55 -21.36 25.48
CA SER A 37 -23.91 -20.36 24.47
C SER A 37 -23.13 -19.04 24.58
N PRO A 38 -22.94 -18.44 25.77
CA PRO A 38 -22.11 -17.25 25.89
C PRO A 38 -20.65 -17.51 25.50
N LEU A 39 -20.09 -18.66 25.87
CA LEU A 39 -18.73 -19.07 25.47
C LEU A 39 -18.63 -19.26 23.95
N LEU A 40 -19.65 -19.88 23.34
CA LEU A 40 -19.73 -20.05 21.89
C LEU A 40 -19.77 -18.71 21.16
N ILE A 41 -20.44 -17.68 21.71
CA ILE A 41 -20.52 -16.34 21.12
C ILE A 41 -19.20 -15.60 21.25
N THR A 42 -18.58 -15.59 22.43
CA THR A 42 -17.33 -14.86 22.68
C THR A 42 -16.14 -15.49 21.97
N TYR A 43 -16.16 -16.81 21.77
CA TYR A 43 -15.24 -17.48 20.87
C TYR A 43 -15.49 -17.11 19.40
N ARG A 44 -16.76 -17.07 18.95
CA ARG A 44 -17.12 -16.72 17.56
C ARG A 44 -16.84 -15.26 17.19
N SER A 45 -16.87 -14.34 18.15
CA SER A 45 -16.46 -12.94 17.95
C SER A 45 -14.94 -12.73 17.98
N GLN A 46 -14.14 -13.81 17.83
CA GLN A 46 -12.68 -13.80 17.89
C GLN A 46 -12.12 -13.26 19.23
N GLY A 47 -12.89 -13.38 20.31
CA GLY A 47 -12.61 -12.72 21.58
C GLY A 47 -11.58 -13.41 22.47
N PHE A 48 -11.30 -14.70 22.24
CA PHE A 48 -10.31 -15.44 23.03
C PHE A 48 -9.02 -15.60 22.23
N TRP A 49 -8.16 -14.56 22.29
CA TRP A 49 -6.73 -14.64 21.95
C TRP A 49 -6.32 -14.53 20.47
N LEU A 50 -7.00 -13.70 19.66
CA LEU A 50 -6.52 -13.40 18.32
C LEU A 50 -5.29 -12.47 18.37
N LYS A 51 -4.14 -12.97 17.88
CA LYS A 51 -2.88 -12.18 17.86
C LYS A 51 -2.72 -11.38 16.57
N GLN A 52 -3.11 -11.93 15.44
CA GLN A 52 -2.99 -11.32 14.12
C GLN A 52 -4.15 -11.74 13.23
N SER A 53 -4.58 -10.84 12.35
CA SER A 53 -5.59 -11.10 11.32
C SER A 53 -5.17 -10.39 10.04
N SER A 54 -5.29 -11.08 8.90
CA SER A 54 -5.15 -10.46 7.59
C SER A 54 -6.50 -9.97 7.08
N TYR A 55 -6.49 -8.86 6.37
CA TYR A 55 -7.66 -8.33 5.69
C TYR A 55 -7.18 -7.67 4.40
N GLU A 56 -8.03 -7.67 3.38
CA GLU A 56 -7.75 -7.00 2.11
C GLU A 56 -8.55 -5.70 2.02
N GLU A 57 -7.90 -4.63 1.58
CA GLU A 57 -8.56 -3.39 1.21
C GLU A 57 -7.98 -2.79 -0.07
N GLN A 58 -8.77 -1.96 -0.73
CA GLN A 58 -8.31 -1.18 -1.88
C GLN A 58 -7.82 0.18 -1.36
N PRO A 59 -6.49 0.42 -1.33
CA PRO A 59 -5.94 1.68 -0.87
C PRO A 59 -6.35 2.84 -1.78
N GLN A 60 -6.41 4.03 -1.22
CA GLN A 60 -6.47 5.25 -2.00
C GLN A 60 -5.03 5.73 -2.23
N VAL A 61 -4.54 5.54 -3.45
CA VAL A 61 -3.22 5.99 -3.90
C VAL A 61 -3.39 7.22 -4.78
N ARG A 62 -2.57 8.24 -4.58
CA ARG A 62 -2.50 9.42 -5.45
C ARG A 62 -1.06 9.76 -5.73
N PHE A 63 -0.72 10.01 -6.99
CA PHE A 63 0.59 10.52 -7.34
C PHE A 63 0.73 11.97 -6.84
N GLN A 64 1.81 12.28 -6.11
CA GLN A 64 2.02 13.63 -5.55
C GLN A 64 2.69 14.59 -6.53
N TYR A 65 2.98 14.14 -7.75
CA TYR A 65 3.71 14.91 -8.76
C TYR A 65 5.13 15.28 -8.33
N GLU A 66 5.71 14.58 -7.35
CA GLU A 66 7.11 14.74 -7.02
C GLU A 66 7.92 13.59 -7.62
N MET A 67 8.98 13.97 -8.30
CA MET A 67 9.83 13.03 -9.03
C MET A 67 11.27 13.50 -9.03
N LEU A 68 12.18 12.54 -8.97
CA LEU A 68 13.62 12.77 -9.06
C LEU A 68 14.19 11.72 -10.01
N MET A 69 14.84 12.20 -11.06
CA MET A 69 15.45 11.40 -12.11
C MET A 69 16.96 11.62 -12.12
N ILE A 70 17.70 10.52 -12.20
CA ILE A 70 19.15 10.51 -12.45
C ILE A 70 19.40 9.52 -13.59
N GLY A 71 20.04 9.98 -14.65
CA GLY A 71 20.49 9.17 -15.78
C GLY A 71 22.01 9.21 -15.88
N VAL A 72 22.67 8.06 -15.95
CA VAL A 72 24.12 7.98 -16.18
C VAL A 72 24.39 8.04 -17.67
N THR A 73 25.23 8.99 -18.09
CA THR A 73 25.46 9.29 -19.50
C THR A 73 26.70 8.64 -20.08
N ASP A 74 27.72 8.41 -19.26
CA ASP A 74 28.99 7.85 -19.69
C ASP A 74 29.56 6.87 -18.66
N VAL A 75 30.40 5.95 -19.13
CA VAL A 75 31.14 4.99 -18.32
C VAL A 75 32.16 5.70 -17.40
N SER A 76 32.56 6.93 -17.77
CA SER A 76 33.40 7.79 -16.94
C SER A 76 32.71 8.32 -15.67
N GLY A 77 31.40 8.12 -15.53
CA GLY A 77 30.62 8.54 -14.36
C GLY A 77 29.93 9.90 -14.54
N ASP A 78 29.85 10.43 -15.76
CA ASP A 78 29.01 11.58 -16.03
C ASP A 78 27.51 11.22 -15.93
N TYR A 79 26.71 12.18 -15.50
CA TYR A 79 25.29 11.98 -15.24
C TYR A 79 24.48 13.23 -15.55
N VAL A 80 23.24 13.00 -15.95
CA VAL A 80 22.19 14.01 -16.07
C VAL A 80 21.18 13.77 -14.96
N ALA A 81 20.63 14.84 -14.42
CA ALA A 81 19.60 14.73 -13.42
C ALA A 81 18.55 15.82 -13.58
N TRP A 82 17.39 15.55 -13.02
CA TRP A 82 16.29 16.49 -12.95
C TRP A 82 15.33 16.06 -11.85
N SER A 83 14.77 17.02 -11.13
CA SER A 83 13.67 16.75 -10.21
C SER A 83 12.61 17.84 -10.28
N THR A 84 11.51 17.62 -9.57
CA THR A 84 10.50 18.65 -9.31
C THR A 84 10.91 19.61 -8.18
N PHE A 85 11.97 19.28 -7.43
CA PHE A 85 12.47 20.09 -6.33
C PHE A 85 13.39 21.19 -6.86
N SER A 86 12.99 22.44 -6.70
CA SER A 86 13.73 23.62 -7.17
C SER A 86 15.14 23.69 -6.59
N ASN A 87 15.28 23.46 -5.29
CA ASN A 87 16.56 23.46 -4.58
C ASN A 87 17.54 22.43 -5.16
N PHE A 88 17.07 21.20 -5.44
CA PHE A 88 17.90 20.20 -6.09
C PHE A 88 18.35 20.62 -7.49
N ASN A 89 17.44 21.17 -8.29
CA ASN A 89 17.77 21.62 -9.65
C ASN A 89 18.82 22.74 -9.66
N ASN A 90 18.79 23.63 -8.65
CA ASN A 90 19.78 24.68 -8.50
C ASN A 90 21.18 24.12 -8.16
N LEU A 91 21.25 22.99 -7.46
CA LEU A 91 22.52 22.32 -7.11
C LEU A 91 23.14 21.57 -8.31
N LEU A 92 22.35 21.21 -9.33
CA LEU A 92 22.81 20.41 -10.47
C LEU A 92 23.61 21.21 -11.51
N GLY A 93 23.40 22.53 -11.61
CA GLY A 93 24.09 23.40 -12.57
C GLY A 93 24.00 22.88 -14.01
N ASP A 94 25.15 22.64 -14.64
CA ASP A 94 25.27 22.23 -16.05
C ASP A 94 24.73 20.82 -16.35
N LYS A 95 24.53 19.99 -15.32
CA LYS A 95 24.01 18.61 -15.43
C LYS A 95 22.48 18.53 -15.47
N LEU A 96 21.80 19.66 -15.32
CA LEU A 96 20.35 19.75 -15.37
C LEU A 96 19.83 19.57 -16.80
N ARG A 97 18.86 18.67 -16.98
CA ARG A 97 18.12 18.51 -18.24
C ARG A 97 16.63 18.51 -17.94
N ILE A 98 15.92 19.58 -18.30
CA ILE A 98 14.49 19.73 -18.00
C ILE A 98 13.66 18.91 -19.01
N PRO A 99 12.99 17.82 -18.60
CA PRO A 99 12.15 17.03 -19.47
C PRO A 99 10.75 17.64 -19.65
N THR A 100 10.09 17.25 -20.73
CA THR A 100 8.63 17.39 -20.83
C THR A 100 7.99 16.22 -20.10
N VAL A 101 7.07 16.49 -19.17
CA VAL A 101 6.39 15.46 -18.38
C VAL A 101 4.89 15.45 -18.66
N SER A 102 4.36 14.26 -18.95
CA SER A 102 2.94 14.00 -19.13
C SER A 102 2.52 12.93 -18.12
N VAL A 103 1.50 13.24 -17.32
CA VAL A 103 0.97 12.38 -16.27
C VAL A 103 -0.51 12.15 -16.53
N ARG A 104 -0.94 10.89 -16.45
CA ARG A 104 -2.34 10.52 -16.53
C ARG A 104 -2.66 9.44 -15.51
N GLU A 105 -3.52 9.76 -14.55
CA GLU A 105 -4.18 8.77 -13.70
C GLU A 105 -5.48 8.34 -14.38
N SER A 106 -5.70 7.04 -14.55
CA SER A 106 -6.95 6.49 -15.10
C SER A 106 -7.65 5.64 -14.05
N ASP A 107 -8.95 5.87 -13.92
CA ASP A 107 -9.90 5.01 -13.23
C ASP A 107 -10.62 4.16 -14.30
N ARG A 108 -10.45 2.85 -14.24
CA ARG A 108 -11.00 1.90 -15.23
C ARG A 108 -12.39 1.39 -14.84
N ASN A 109 -12.73 1.35 -13.56
CA ASN A 109 -14.01 0.81 -13.09
C ASN A 109 -15.04 1.88 -12.72
N GLY A 110 -14.63 3.15 -12.66
CA GLY A 110 -15.47 4.29 -12.32
C GLY A 110 -15.81 4.40 -10.84
N ASP A 111 -14.99 3.86 -9.92
CA ASP A 111 -15.24 3.92 -8.49
C ASP A 111 -14.71 5.21 -7.81
N GLY A 112 -14.07 6.10 -8.58
CA GLY A 112 -13.51 7.36 -8.11
C GLY A 112 -12.10 7.26 -7.53
N LYS A 113 -11.52 6.05 -7.46
CA LYS A 113 -10.11 5.82 -7.11
C LYS A 113 -9.32 5.57 -8.39
N PRO A 114 -8.10 6.11 -8.51
CA PRO A 114 -7.28 5.82 -9.67
C PRO A 114 -6.77 4.37 -9.59
N ASP A 115 -6.62 3.73 -10.74
CA ASP A 115 -6.14 2.34 -10.84
C ASP A 115 -4.79 2.21 -11.53
N ARG A 116 -4.45 3.20 -12.34
CA ARG A 116 -3.23 3.19 -13.14
C ARG A 116 -2.70 4.59 -13.30
N LEU A 117 -1.40 4.73 -13.07
CA LEU A 117 -0.60 5.87 -13.44
C LEU A 117 0.13 5.56 -14.75
N SER A 118 -0.13 6.38 -15.76
CA SER A 118 0.66 6.45 -16.99
C SER A 118 1.50 7.73 -16.95
N LEU A 119 2.81 7.55 -16.79
CA LEU A 119 3.79 8.61 -16.72
C LEU A 119 4.67 8.55 -17.97
N GLN A 120 4.82 9.67 -18.66
CA GLN A 120 5.69 9.81 -19.81
C GLN A 120 6.62 11.01 -19.61
N LEU A 121 7.92 10.77 -19.63
CA LEU A 121 8.95 11.82 -19.59
C LEU A 121 9.72 11.82 -20.91
N SER A 122 9.93 13.01 -21.47
CA SER A 122 10.78 13.23 -22.65
C SER A 122 11.94 14.13 -22.26
N VAL A 123 13.11 13.54 -22.04
CA VAL A 123 14.33 14.21 -21.61
C VAL A 123 15.09 14.71 -22.84
N PRO A 124 15.29 16.04 -23.00
CA PRO A 124 16.12 16.55 -24.09
C PRO A 124 17.58 16.22 -23.81
N LEU A 125 18.21 15.47 -24.71
CA LEU A 125 19.63 15.12 -24.64
C LEU A 125 20.38 15.75 -25.79
N SER A 126 21.64 16.08 -25.53
CA SER A 126 22.56 16.52 -26.57
C SER A 126 22.91 15.37 -27.52
N SER A 127 23.33 15.66 -28.76
CA SER A 127 23.66 14.64 -29.76
C SER A 127 24.80 13.70 -29.37
N LYS A 128 25.66 14.12 -28.43
CA LYS A 128 26.77 13.33 -27.89
C LYS A 128 26.43 12.59 -26.60
N GLU A 129 25.36 13.00 -25.91
CA GLU A 129 24.95 12.40 -24.64
C GLU A 129 24.19 11.11 -24.92
N GLN A 130 24.57 10.02 -24.28
CA GLN A 130 23.87 8.74 -24.32
C GLN A 130 23.35 8.42 -22.92
N ILE A 131 22.45 7.46 -22.74
CA ILE A 131 22.01 7.03 -21.41
C ILE A 131 22.17 5.51 -21.31
N TYR A 132 22.83 5.08 -20.23
CA TYR A 132 23.08 3.67 -19.92
C TYR A 132 22.27 3.17 -18.73
N SER A 133 22.06 4.02 -17.72
CA SER A 133 21.25 3.65 -16.57
C SER A 133 20.39 4.81 -16.13
N ILE A 134 19.23 4.48 -15.59
CA ILE A 134 18.24 5.44 -15.09
C ILE A 134 17.79 5.01 -13.73
N GLN A 135 17.69 5.98 -12.84
CA GLN A 135 17.04 5.89 -11.55
C GLN A 135 15.96 6.96 -11.52
N LEU A 136 14.71 6.53 -11.36
CA LEU A 136 13.56 7.40 -11.27
C LEU A 136 12.83 7.12 -9.96
N LEU A 137 12.84 8.11 -9.08
CA LEU A 137 12.11 8.09 -7.82
C LEU A 137 10.79 8.84 -8.02
N LEU A 138 9.70 8.20 -7.60
CA LEU A 138 8.34 8.74 -7.65
C LEU A 138 7.72 8.69 -6.26
N THR A 139 7.04 9.75 -5.85
CA THR A 139 6.32 9.78 -4.56
C THR A 139 4.82 9.66 -4.73
N PHE A 140 4.17 9.03 -3.76
CA PHE A 140 2.73 8.80 -3.74
C PHE A 140 2.17 9.11 -2.36
N SER A 141 0.95 9.62 -2.32
CA SER A 141 0.12 9.63 -1.12
C SER A 141 -0.61 8.30 -1.05
N TYR A 142 -0.52 7.62 0.09
CA TYR A 142 -1.13 6.32 0.29
C TYR A 142 -2.03 6.36 1.53
N GLN A 143 -3.30 5.99 1.35
CA GLN A 143 -4.28 6.00 2.42
C GLN A 143 -5.05 4.68 2.51
N LEU A 144 -5.10 4.14 3.73
CA LEU A 144 -5.92 3.00 4.16
C LEU A 144 -7.04 3.49 5.07
N SER A 145 -8.20 2.83 5.07
CA SER A 145 -9.36 3.34 5.82
C SER A 145 -10.26 2.28 6.47
N ARG A 146 -10.15 1.00 6.10
CA ARG A 146 -11.15 0.00 6.47
C ARG A 146 -11.03 -0.50 7.91
N MET A 147 -9.87 -1.01 8.31
CA MET A 147 -9.64 -1.51 9.68
C MET A 147 -8.84 -0.53 10.51
N SER A 148 -7.66 -0.16 10.02
CA SER A 148 -6.84 0.91 10.57
C SER A 148 -6.68 1.99 9.52
N VAL A 149 -6.87 3.24 9.94
CA VAL A 149 -6.66 4.40 9.06
C VAL A 149 -5.16 4.65 9.02
N VAL A 150 -4.54 4.50 7.87
CA VAL A 150 -3.13 4.82 7.68
C VAL A 150 -3.06 5.93 6.65
N VAL A 151 -2.34 7.01 6.97
CA VAL A 151 -2.03 8.06 6.02
C VAL A 151 -0.52 8.20 5.98
N MET A 152 0.06 8.00 4.80
CA MET A 152 1.49 8.07 4.62
C MET A 152 1.89 8.54 3.23
N GLN A 153 3.08 9.13 3.14
CA GLN A 153 3.76 9.36 1.89
C GLN A 153 4.71 8.21 1.61
N THR A 154 4.52 7.59 0.45
CA THR A 154 5.31 6.46 -0.01
C THR A 154 6.14 6.86 -1.22
N MET A 155 7.13 6.03 -1.55
CA MET A 155 7.95 6.20 -2.73
C MET A 155 8.10 4.88 -3.48
N VAL A 156 8.40 5.00 -4.76
CA VAL A 156 8.87 3.92 -5.62
C VAL A 156 10.15 4.36 -6.30
N LEU A 157 11.15 3.48 -6.27
CA LEU A 157 12.38 3.65 -7.01
C LEU A 157 12.37 2.70 -8.21
N LEU A 158 12.39 3.27 -9.41
CA LEU A 158 12.53 2.55 -10.67
C LEU A 158 13.98 2.63 -11.08
N GLN A 159 14.63 1.47 -11.23
CA GLN A 159 16.00 1.39 -11.69
C GLN A 159 16.07 0.49 -12.91
N SER A 160 16.75 0.96 -13.95
CA SER A 160 17.05 0.16 -15.13
C SER A 160 18.48 0.41 -15.54
N LEU A 161 19.21 -0.67 -15.81
CA LEU A 161 20.57 -0.63 -16.30
C LEU A 161 20.63 -1.37 -17.63
N SER A 162 21.28 -0.76 -18.62
CA SER A 162 21.56 -1.39 -19.90
C SER A 162 23.05 -1.30 -20.22
N PRO A 163 23.62 -2.32 -20.86
CA PRO A 163 25.00 -2.28 -21.35
C PRO A 163 25.14 -1.45 -22.64
N VAL A 164 24.02 -1.03 -23.25
CA VAL A 164 23.96 -0.35 -24.55
C VAL A 164 23.16 0.95 -24.40
N PRO A 165 23.52 2.03 -25.14
CA PRO A 165 22.77 3.28 -25.15
C PRO A 165 21.29 3.10 -25.48
N VAL A 166 20.42 3.61 -24.60
CA VAL A 166 18.97 3.48 -24.72
C VAL A 166 18.36 4.73 -25.35
N SER A 167 17.36 4.53 -26.21
CA SER A 167 16.52 5.60 -26.76
C SER A 167 15.21 5.77 -26.01
N GLN A 168 14.60 4.66 -25.60
CA GLN A 168 13.35 4.65 -24.84
C GLN A 168 13.37 3.55 -23.78
N LEU A 169 12.84 3.87 -22.61
CA LEU A 169 12.63 2.95 -21.51
C LEU A 169 11.14 2.85 -21.22
N PHE A 170 10.59 1.64 -21.30
CA PHE A 170 9.25 1.32 -20.83
C PHE A 170 9.36 0.46 -19.58
N ILE A 171 8.70 0.84 -18.48
CA ILE A 171 8.62 0.04 -17.27
C ILE A 171 7.15 -0.10 -16.88
N SER A 172 6.69 -1.33 -16.75
CA SER A 172 5.37 -1.62 -16.21
C SER A 172 5.50 -2.45 -14.93
N GLY A 173 4.69 -2.15 -13.92
CA GLY A 173 4.63 -2.96 -12.70
C GLY A 173 3.47 -2.60 -11.80
N ASP A 174 3.34 -3.35 -10.71
CA ASP A 174 2.24 -3.21 -9.76
C ASP A 174 2.74 -2.58 -8.46
N LEU A 175 2.11 -1.49 -8.02
CA LEU A 175 2.43 -0.88 -6.73
C LEU A 175 1.88 -1.76 -5.60
N LYS A 176 2.75 -2.24 -4.73
CA LYS A 176 2.38 -3.02 -3.54
C LYS A 176 2.89 -2.41 -2.27
N LEU A 177 2.06 -2.48 -1.23
CA LEU A 177 2.45 -2.25 0.15
C LEU A 177 3.26 -3.43 0.69
N GLN A 178 4.33 -3.11 1.40
CA GLN A 178 5.14 -4.01 2.20
C GLN A 178 5.05 -3.58 3.65
N GLN A 179 4.75 -4.54 4.51
CA GLN A 179 4.61 -4.37 5.94
C GLN A 179 5.60 -5.27 6.64
N LYS A 180 6.39 -4.73 7.58
CA LYS A 180 7.34 -5.53 8.39
C LYS A 180 6.69 -6.07 9.66
N GLU A 181 5.85 -5.27 10.29
CA GLU A 181 5.11 -5.57 11.51
C GLU A 181 3.63 -5.30 11.29
N PRO A 182 2.73 -6.18 11.78
CA PRO A 182 1.30 -6.00 11.66
C PRO A 182 0.83 -4.66 12.22
N LEU A 183 -0.12 -4.06 11.51
CA LEU A 183 -0.81 -2.87 11.95
C LEU A 183 -1.70 -3.25 13.13
N SER A 184 -1.90 -2.30 14.04
CA SER A 184 -2.89 -2.46 15.08
C SER A 184 -4.26 -2.69 14.42
N HIS A 185 -5.08 -3.54 15.04
CA HIS A 185 -6.39 -3.92 14.47
C HIS A 185 -7.33 -2.71 14.25
N ARG A 186 -7.08 -1.59 14.94
CA ARG A 186 -7.76 -0.29 14.85
C ARG A 186 -6.75 0.81 15.16
N GLY A 187 -7.07 2.03 14.73
CA GLY A 187 -6.29 3.23 15.04
C GLY A 187 -6.03 4.09 13.81
N VAL A 188 -5.52 5.29 14.07
CA VAL A 188 -5.04 6.21 13.04
C VAL A 188 -3.53 6.25 13.12
N HIS A 189 -2.84 5.87 12.05
CA HIS A 189 -1.39 5.91 11.93
C HIS A 189 -1.01 6.99 10.92
N THR A 190 -0.35 8.04 11.41
CA THR A 190 0.10 9.18 10.61
C THR A 190 1.60 9.43 10.75
N ASP A 191 2.34 8.49 11.36
CA ASP A 191 3.79 8.63 11.62
C ASP A 191 4.58 8.85 10.33
N TYR A 192 4.07 8.32 9.22
CA TYR A 192 4.68 8.44 7.89
C TYR A 192 3.98 9.46 6.99
N ASN A 193 3.13 10.32 7.55
CA ASN A 193 2.55 11.47 6.86
C ASN A 193 3.52 12.66 6.84
N VAL A 194 4.76 12.38 6.43
CA VAL A 194 5.85 13.34 6.29
C VAL A 194 6.51 13.12 4.94
N SER A 195 7.00 14.19 4.34
CA SER A 195 7.67 14.11 3.04
C SER A 195 8.85 13.16 3.10
N VAL A 196 8.95 12.30 2.07
CA VAL A 196 10.08 11.36 1.95
C VAL A 196 11.36 12.12 1.60
N ILE A 197 11.22 13.22 0.86
CA ILE A 197 12.29 14.13 0.46
C ILE A 197 11.90 15.51 0.96
N ASP A 198 12.78 16.15 1.72
CA ASP A 198 12.56 17.52 2.18
C ASP A 198 12.91 18.50 1.05
N SER A 199 11.88 19.06 0.42
CA SER A 199 12.00 20.00 -0.71
C SER A 199 12.60 21.34 -0.30
N GLU A 200 12.45 21.74 0.96
CA GLU A 200 12.86 23.04 1.47
C GLU A 200 14.34 23.06 1.88
N SER A 201 14.93 21.89 2.12
CA SER A 201 16.34 21.79 2.48
C SER A 201 17.24 22.27 1.33
N PRO A 202 18.18 23.19 1.61
CA PRO A 202 19.19 23.62 0.64
C PRO A 202 20.40 22.68 0.56
N PHE A 203 20.47 21.65 1.43
CA PHE A 203 21.64 20.79 1.53
C PHE A 203 21.62 19.65 0.52
N ALA A 204 22.73 19.46 -0.20
CA ALA A 204 22.89 18.36 -1.15
C ALA A 204 22.75 16.97 -0.50
N SER A 205 23.10 16.83 0.78
CA SER A 205 22.96 15.58 1.54
C SER A 205 21.51 15.13 1.71
N THR A 206 20.55 16.05 1.71
CA THR A 206 19.12 15.73 1.79
C THR A 206 18.62 15.00 0.54
N TYR A 207 19.25 15.27 -0.61
CA TYR A 207 18.88 14.68 -1.90
C TYR A 207 19.70 13.44 -2.27
N ASP A 208 20.60 13.00 -1.39
CA ASP A 208 21.34 11.76 -1.59
C ASP A 208 20.38 10.56 -1.54
N LEU A 209 20.24 9.87 -2.68
CA LEU A 209 19.39 8.69 -2.83
C LEU A 209 19.73 7.62 -1.80
N THR A 210 20.99 7.47 -1.41
CA THR A 210 21.40 6.46 -0.42
C THR A 210 20.74 6.73 0.93
N THR A 211 20.76 7.99 1.36
CA THR A 211 20.18 8.42 2.64
C THR A 211 18.65 8.36 2.59
N ILE A 212 18.03 8.78 1.48
CA ILE A 212 16.58 8.69 1.27
C ILE A 212 16.11 7.23 1.34
N ILE A 213 16.75 6.34 0.59
CA ILE A 213 16.38 4.91 0.55
C ILE A 213 16.60 4.26 1.91
N ARG A 214 17.71 4.58 2.61
CA ARG A 214 17.97 4.06 3.95
C ARG A 214 16.85 4.43 4.92
N ASN A 215 16.52 5.72 5.02
CA ASN A 215 15.47 6.21 5.92
C ASN A 215 14.10 5.64 5.55
N TYR A 216 13.81 5.50 4.26
CA TYR A 216 12.56 4.89 3.80
C TYR A 216 12.48 3.40 4.14
N GLN A 217 13.57 2.66 3.93
CA GLN A 217 13.63 1.23 4.24
C GLN A 217 13.62 0.94 5.74
N GLU A 218 13.91 1.90 6.62
CA GLU A 218 13.76 1.71 8.07
C GLU A 218 12.30 1.71 8.53
N ARG A 219 11.39 2.30 7.74
CA ARG A 219 9.96 2.33 8.04
C ARG A 219 9.37 0.92 8.13
N ASN A 220 8.31 0.79 8.92
CA ASN A 220 7.55 -0.44 9.05
C ASN A 220 6.67 -0.68 7.79
N LEU A 221 6.10 0.41 7.25
CA LEU A 221 5.31 0.40 6.03
C LEU A 221 6.08 1.07 4.90
N THR A 222 6.27 0.33 3.81
CA THR A 222 6.90 0.81 2.59
C THR A 222 6.12 0.33 1.37
N THR A 223 6.29 0.97 0.23
CA THR A 223 5.79 0.48 -1.06
C THR A 223 6.93 0.13 -1.98
N TYR A 224 6.72 -0.87 -2.82
CA TYR A 224 7.66 -1.27 -3.86
C TYR A 224 6.90 -1.62 -5.14
N LEU A 225 7.62 -1.66 -6.26
CA LEU A 225 7.07 -2.11 -7.51
C LEU A 225 7.24 -3.63 -7.62
N SER A 226 6.13 -4.35 -7.65
CA SER A 226 6.09 -5.80 -7.81
C SER A 226 6.15 -6.17 -9.29
N CYS A 227 7.04 -7.11 -9.62
CA CYS A 227 7.27 -7.62 -10.98
C CYS A 227 7.47 -6.51 -12.04
N PRO A 228 8.45 -5.61 -11.86
CA PRO A 228 8.76 -4.62 -12.89
C PRO A 228 9.27 -5.31 -14.15
N VAL A 229 8.68 -4.96 -15.30
CA VAL A 229 9.14 -5.44 -16.61
C VAL A 229 9.74 -4.26 -17.38
N PRO A 230 11.07 -4.06 -17.31
CA PRO A 230 11.76 -3.05 -18.10
C PRO A 230 11.92 -3.54 -19.54
N VAL A 231 11.55 -2.71 -20.50
CA VAL A 231 11.75 -2.91 -21.94
C VAL A 231 12.47 -1.68 -22.46
N TRP A 232 13.64 -1.87 -23.04
CA TRP A 232 14.42 -0.81 -23.66
C TRP A 232 14.38 -0.92 -25.18
N THR A 233 14.37 0.22 -25.85
CA THR A 233 14.61 0.30 -27.29
C THR A 233 15.87 1.10 -27.57
N VAL A 234 16.58 0.69 -28.61
CA VAL A 234 17.85 1.30 -29.04
C VAL A 234 17.65 2.05 -30.36
N GLY A 235 18.64 2.88 -30.74
CA GLY A 235 18.61 3.60 -32.01
C GLY A 235 18.01 5.01 -31.92
N ARG A 236 18.53 5.83 -31.01
CA ARG A 236 18.12 7.24 -30.88
C ARG A 236 18.63 8.06 -32.06
N ALA A 237 17.76 8.88 -32.65
CA ALA A 237 18.20 9.92 -33.59
C ALA A 237 19.00 11.02 -32.86
N ALA A 238 19.95 11.65 -33.54
CA ALA A 238 20.89 12.59 -32.91
C ALA A 238 20.22 13.77 -32.18
N SER A 239 19.03 14.19 -32.59
CA SER A 239 18.25 15.27 -31.97
C SER A 239 16.99 14.81 -31.23
N ALA A 240 16.74 13.50 -31.17
CA ALA A 240 15.54 12.99 -30.51
C ALA A 240 15.72 12.97 -28.98
N PRO A 241 14.68 13.34 -28.21
CA PRO A 241 14.70 13.23 -26.76
C PRO A 241 14.69 11.75 -26.34
N PHE A 242 15.23 11.50 -25.16
CA PHE A 242 15.12 10.21 -24.51
C PHE A 242 13.75 10.06 -23.84
N GLN A 243 13.06 8.95 -24.09
CA GLN A 243 11.69 8.74 -23.62
C GLN A 243 11.62 7.72 -22.48
N ILE A 244 10.97 8.09 -21.38
CA ILE A 244 10.67 7.19 -20.25
C ILE A 244 9.15 7.06 -20.16
N ASN A 245 8.66 5.84 -20.33
CA ASN A 245 7.25 5.50 -20.17
C ASN A 245 7.13 4.57 -18.96
N ALA A 246 6.54 5.05 -17.87
CA ALA A 246 6.25 4.25 -16.69
C ALA A 246 4.75 4.01 -16.55
N GLU A 247 4.35 2.74 -16.51
CA GLU A 247 2.99 2.31 -16.19
C GLU A 247 2.96 1.63 -14.83
N ILE A 248 2.37 2.31 -13.84
CA ILE A 248 2.24 1.77 -12.50
C ILE A 248 0.77 1.45 -12.27
N ARG A 249 0.48 0.19 -11.97
CA ARG A 249 -0.87 -0.28 -11.66
C ARG A 249 -1.05 -0.29 -10.15
N TYR A 250 -2.08 0.39 -9.66
CA TYR A 250 -2.49 0.34 -8.26
C TYR A 250 -3.31 -0.94 -8.09
N GLN A 251 -2.83 -1.88 -7.27
CA GLN A 251 -3.55 -3.14 -7.10
C GLN A 251 -4.88 -2.94 -6.35
N TRP A 252 -5.88 -3.67 -6.81
CA TRP A 252 -7.26 -3.69 -6.32
C TRP A 252 -7.44 -4.36 -4.95
N ARG A 253 -6.51 -5.23 -4.57
CA ARG A 253 -6.53 -6.01 -3.32
C ARG A 253 -5.11 -6.02 -2.76
N GLN A 254 -4.92 -5.38 -1.61
CA GLN A 254 -3.68 -5.37 -0.84
C GLN A 254 -3.96 -5.77 0.60
#